data_AF-A0A7Y4TV68-F1
#
_entry.id   AF-A0A7Y4TV68-F1
#
_cell.length_a   1.000
_cell.length_b   1.000
_cell.length_c   1.000
_cell.angle_alpha   90.00
_cell.angle_beta   90.00
_cell.angle_gamma   90.00
#
_symmetry.space_group_name_H-M   'P 1'
#
loop_
_entity.id
_entity.type
_entity.pdbx_description
1 polymer ?
#
loop_
_entity_poly.entity_id
_entity_poly.type
_entity_poly.pdbx_seq_one_letter_code
_entity_poly.pdbx_strand_id
1 'polypeptide(L)'
;MVFILHVFVAFVTAAAFQPGQEQDRDEIKIVQELFRLRNEHKADSIEQYYADTVKVYMKYLKNVPRKTITQSDKIFWKAHPKNKFEIIGPLQITDAAGIATVTIFGKEYLDGVSF
;
A
#
# COMPACT_ATOMS: atom_id res chain seq x y z
N MET A 1 25.16 20.57 49.54
CA MET A 1 25.19 19.14 49.16
C MET A 1 24.04 18.89 48.20
N VAL A 2 24.32 18.70 46.92
CA VAL A 2 23.28 18.34 45.93
C VAL A 2 23.46 16.85 45.65
N PHE A 3 22.45 16.07 45.99
CA PHE A 3 22.40 14.63 45.73
C PHE A 3 22.10 14.41 44.25
N ILE A 4 23.00 13.70 43.57
CA ILE A 4 22.80 13.23 42.21
C ILE A 4 22.10 11.86 42.30
N LEU A 5 20.87 11.77 41.80
CA LEU A 5 20.16 10.50 41.67
C LEU A 5 20.34 9.98 40.23
N HIS A 6 21.13 8.91 40.08
CA HIS A 6 21.23 8.13 38.85
C HIS A 6 20.25 6.95 38.93
N VAL A 7 19.43 6.76 37.88
CA VAL A 7 18.69 5.50 37.65
C VAL A 7 19.01 5.00 36.25
N PHE A 8 19.35 3.71 36.18
CA PHE A 8 19.89 3.00 35.02
C PHE A 8 18.81 2.53 34.03
N VAL A 9 19.08 2.82 32.75
CA VAL A 9 19.05 1.97 31.55
C VAL A 9 17.94 0.92 31.37
N ALA A 10 17.15 1.10 30.30
CA ALA A 10 16.74 -0.01 29.45
C ALA A 10 17.32 0.21 28.04
N PHE A 11 18.25 -0.66 27.65
CA PHE A 11 18.66 -0.81 26.26
C PHE A 11 17.45 -1.41 25.52
N VAL A 12 16.74 -0.60 24.74
CA VAL A 12 16.05 -1.17 23.60
C VAL A 12 17.17 -1.46 22.61
N THR A 13 17.58 -2.72 22.53
CA THR A 13 18.23 -3.20 21.33
C THR A 13 17.28 -2.81 20.20
N ALA A 14 17.66 -1.81 19.41
CA ALA A 14 17.19 -1.73 18.06
C ALA A 14 17.57 -3.08 17.46
N ALA A 15 16.63 -4.03 17.44
CA ALA A 15 16.65 -5.06 16.43
C ALA A 15 16.80 -4.24 15.15
N ALA A 16 18.00 -4.30 14.57
CA ALA A 16 18.30 -3.59 13.35
C ALA A 16 17.15 -3.94 12.42
N PHE A 17 16.36 -2.91 12.08
CA PHE A 17 15.34 -3.03 11.05
C PHE A 17 16.12 -3.59 9.86
N GLN A 18 15.90 -4.86 9.52
CA GLN A 18 16.53 -5.47 8.36
C GLN A 18 15.57 -5.16 7.22
N PRO A 19 15.78 -4.06 6.45
CA PRO A 19 14.88 -3.67 5.36
C PRO A 19 14.74 -4.75 4.27
N GLY A 20 15.51 -5.84 4.33
CA GLY A 20 15.44 -6.96 3.40
C GLY A 20 14.41 -8.05 3.73
N GLN A 21 13.97 -8.21 4.99
CA GLN A 21 13.02 -9.31 5.32
C GLN A 21 11.56 -8.95 5.05
N GLU A 22 11.18 -7.68 5.17
CA GLU A 22 9.80 -7.27 4.87
C GLU A 22 9.50 -7.34 3.37
N GLN A 23 10.50 -7.08 2.52
CA GLN A 23 10.36 -6.98 1.06
C GLN A 23 10.01 -8.32 0.38
N ASP A 24 10.21 -9.46 1.05
CA ASP A 24 9.96 -10.80 0.47
C ASP A 24 8.56 -11.35 0.78
N ARG A 25 7.75 -10.62 1.56
CA ARG A 25 6.38 -11.01 1.89
C ARG A 25 5.48 -11.03 0.65
N ASP A 26 4.67 -12.08 0.55
CA ASP A 26 3.74 -12.26 -0.58
C ASP A 26 2.74 -11.10 -0.69
N GLU A 27 2.33 -10.51 0.44
CA GLU A 27 1.43 -9.35 0.45
C GLU A 27 2.08 -8.12 -0.19
N ILE A 28 3.39 -7.92 -0.02
CA ILE A 28 4.13 -6.86 -0.72
C ILE A 28 4.15 -7.12 -2.22
N LYS A 29 4.48 -8.35 -2.63
CA LYS A 29 4.53 -8.73 -4.05
C LYS A 29 3.18 -8.51 -4.73
N ILE A 30 2.09 -8.88 -4.06
CA ILE A 30 0.72 -8.65 -4.53
C ILE A 30 0.44 -7.14 -4.67
N VAL A 31 0.80 -6.34 -3.67
CA VAL A 31 0.61 -4.89 -3.72
C VAL A 31 1.43 -4.24 -4.84
N GLN A 32 2.70 -4.64 -5.01
CA GLN A 32 3.55 -4.13 -6.07
C GLN A 32 2.98 -4.47 -7.46
N GLU A 33 2.54 -5.71 -7.64
CA GLU A 33 1.93 -6.16 -8.90
C GLU A 33 0.61 -5.43 -9.18
N LEU A 34 -0.23 -5.22 -8.16
CA LEU A 34 -1.46 -4.43 -8.25
C LEU A 34 -1.17 -3.02 -8.76
N PHE A 35 -0.18 -2.33 -8.18
CA PHE A 35 0.17 -0.97 -8.58
C PHE A 35 0.87 -0.90 -9.94
N ARG A 36 1.63 -1.95 -10.33
CA ARG A 36 2.16 -2.09 -11.69
C ARG A 36 1.01 -2.16 -12.71
N LEU A 37 0.06 -3.07 -12.49
CA LEU A 37 -1.11 -3.22 -13.37
C LEU A 37 -1.97 -1.95 -13.42
N ARG A 38 -2.14 -1.27 -12.28
CA ARG A 38 -2.83 0.03 -12.17
C ARG A 38 -2.14 1.12 -12.97
N ASN A 39 -0.81 1.17 -12.96
CA ASN A 39 -0.07 2.14 -13.77
C ASN A 39 -0.01 1.78 -15.26
N GLU A 40 -0.20 0.51 -15.60
CA GLU A 40 -0.39 0.03 -16.98
C GLU A 40 -1.84 0.11 -17.46
N HIS A 41 -2.75 0.61 -16.62
CA HIS A 41 -4.20 0.73 -16.87
C HIS A 41 -4.88 -0.59 -17.26
N LYS A 42 -4.38 -1.72 -16.75
CA LYS A 42 -4.91 -3.07 -17.04
C LYS A 42 -6.06 -3.45 -16.09
N ALA A 43 -7.18 -2.74 -16.20
CA ALA A 43 -8.34 -2.88 -15.31
C ALA A 43 -8.85 -4.33 -15.17
N ASP A 44 -8.94 -5.06 -16.28
CA ASP A 44 -9.39 -6.46 -16.28
C ASP A 44 -8.44 -7.38 -15.50
N SER A 45 -7.13 -7.11 -15.57
CA SER A 45 -6.11 -7.84 -14.82
C SER A 45 -6.08 -7.47 -13.33
N ILE A 46 -6.62 -6.32 -12.95
CA ILE A 46 -6.70 -5.88 -11.56
C ILE A 46 -7.90 -6.53 -10.86
N GLU A 47 -8.98 -6.81 -11.60
CA GLU A 47 -10.21 -7.38 -11.04
C GLU A 47 -9.98 -8.69 -10.26
N GLN A 48 -9.01 -9.51 -10.66
CA GLN A 48 -8.64 -10.74 -9.94
C GLN A 48 -8.14 -10.49 -8.51
N TYR A 49 -7.55 -9.32 -8.24
CA TYR A 49 -7.06 -8.94 -6.91
C TYR A 49 -8.17 -8.35 -6.02
N TYR A 50 -9.34 -8.02 -6.59
CA TYR A 50 -10.51 -7.59 -5.82
C TYR A 50 -11.20 -8.74 -5.06
N ALA A 51 -10.66 -9.97 -5.18
CA ALA A 51 -11.17 -11.17 -4.53
C ALA A 51 -10.23 -11.64 -3.41
N ASP A 52 -10.74 -11.55 -2.17
CA ASP A 52 -10.32 -12.28 -0.96
C ASP A 52 -8.91 -12.03 -0.38
N THR A 53 -7.90 -11.79 -1.20
CA THR A 53 -6.49 -11.67 -0.75
C THR A 53 -6.12 -10.22 -0.38
N VAL A 54 -6.82 -9.25 -0.95
CA VAL A 54 -6.47 -7.83 -0.83
C VAL A 54 -7.72 -7.04 -0.45
N LYS A 55 -8.01 -6.95 0.86
CA LYS A 55 -8.91 -5.93 1.39
C LYS A 55 -8.19 -4.57 1.40
N VAL A 56 -7.69 -4.13 0.24
CA VAL A 56 -7.15 -2.78 0.10
C VAL A 56 -8.31 -1.84 0.38
N TYR A 57 -8.12 -1.09 1.45
CA TYR A 57 -9.07 -0.16 2.00
C TYR A 57 -9.21 1.02 1.04
N MET A 58 -9.99 0.87 -0.03
CA MET A 58 -10.81 1.98 -0.46
C MET A 58 -12.01 1.96 0.48
N LYS A 59 -11.90 2.68 1.61
CA LYS A 59 -12.95 2.85 2.62
C LYS A 59 -14.35 3.04 2.02
N TYR A 60 -14.40 3.58 0.81
CA TYR A 60 -15.59 3.94 0.04
C TYR A 60 -16.08 2.87 -0.97
N LEU A 61 -15.30 1.83 -1.29
CA LEU A 61 -15.66 0.83 -2.30
C LEU A 61 -16.01 -0.56 -1.74
N LYS A 62 -15.99 -0.74 -0.42
CA LYS A 62 -16.23 -2.04 0.26
C LYS A 62 -17.53 -2.75 -0.16
N ASN A 63 -18.54 -1.99 -0.61
CA ASN A 63 -19.84 -2.49 -1.05
C ASN A 63 -20.11 -2.25 -2.54
N VAL A 64 -19.09 -1.90 -3.32
CA VAL A 64 -19.23 -1.65 -4.76
C VAL A 64 -18.92 -2.96 -5.51
N PRO A 65 -19.80 -3.42 -6.42
CA PRO A 65 -19.53 -4.62 -7.20
C PRO A 65 -18.23 -4.51 -7.99
N ARG A 66 -17.43 -5.58 -8.04
CA ARG A 66 -16.12 -5.61 -8.72
C ARG A 66 -16.20 -5.08 -10.15
N LYS A 67 -17.19 -5.54 -10.92
CA LYS A 67 -17.45 -5.07 -12.30
C LYS A 67 -17.70 -3.57 -12.38
N THR A 68 -18.34 -2.98 -11.38
CA THR A 68 -18.57 -1.52 -11.31
C THR A 68 -17.25 -0.79 -11.10
N ILE A 69 -16.39 -1.28 -10.20
CA ILE A 69 -15.05 -0.72 -9.98
C ILE A 69 -14.23 -0.80 -11.27
N THR A 70 -14.13 -1.99 -11.88
CA THR A 70 -13.40 -2.20 -13.15
C THR A 70 -13.90 -1.26 -14.26
N GLN A 71 -15.22 -1.09 -14.40
CA GLN A 71 -15.78 -0.20 -15.41
C GLN A 71 -15.45 1.27 -15.13
N SER A 72 -15.54 1.71 -13.87
CA SER A 72 -15.14 3.06 -13.46
C SER A 72 -13.66 3.31 -13.73
N ASP A 73 -12.77 2.36 -13.39
CA ASP A 73 -11.33 2.45 -13.65
C ASP A 73 -11.03 2.58 -15.16
N LYS A 74 -11.70 1.77 -16.00
CA LYS A 74 -11.58 1.86 -17.46
C LYS A 74 -11.97 3.24 -17.99
N ILE A 75 -13.09 3.79 -17.51
CA ILE A 75 -13.56 5.12 -17.92
C ILE A 75 -12.55 6.19 -17.47
N PHE A 76 -12.09 6.11 -16.22
CA PHE A 76 -11.14 7.06 -15.65
C PHE A 76 -9.79 7.06 -16.39
N TRP A 77 -9.18 5.90 -16.62
CA TRP A 77 -7.90 5.82 -17.33
C TRP A 77 -8.01 6.15 -18.82
N LYS A 78 -9.16 5.91 -19.43
CA LYS A 78 -9.43 6.40 -20.79
C LYS A 78 -9.45 7.93 -20.84
N ALA A 79 -9.99 8.59 -19.81
CA ALA A 79 -10.00 10.04 -19.70
C ALA A 79 -8.62 10.61 -19.30
N HIS A 80 -7.84 9.83 -18.55
CA HIS A 80 -6.55 10.23 -17.99
C HIS A 80 -5.43 9.24 -18.36
N PRO A 81 -5.02 9.19 -19.65
CA PRO A 81 -4.10 8.17 -20.15
C PRO A 81 -2.66 8.31 -19.62
N LYS A 82 -2.33 9.43 -18.96
CA LYS A 82 -1.02 9.62 -18.31
C LYS A 82 -1.12 9.53 -16.78
N ASN A 83 -2.27 9.09 -16.26
CA ASN A 83 -2.45 8.91 -14.84
C ASN A 83 -1.52 7.83 -14.27
N LYS A 84 -0.84 8.14 -13.17
CA LYS A 84 0.03 7.17 -12.48
C LYS A 84 0.03 7.43 -10.98
N PHE A 85 0.20 6.36 -10.22
CA PHE A 85 0.51 6.43 -8.80
C PHE A 85 1.97 6.02 -8.58
N GLU A 86 2.74 6.87 -7.94
CA GLU A 86 4.12 6.61 -7.56
C GLU A 86 4.21 6.33 -6.06
N ILE A 87 4.72 5.16 -5.67
CA ILE A 87 4.99 4.83 -4.27
C ILE A 87 6.25 5.60 -3.85
N ILE A 88 6.13 6.47 -2.85
CA ILE A 88 7.21 7.39 -2.43
C ILE A 88 7.89 6.98 -1.11
N GLY A 89 7.41 5.92 -0.47
CA GLY A 89 7.90 5.48 0.82
C GLY A 89 7.92 3.96 0.94
N PRO A 90 8.52 3.43 2.02
CA PRO A 90 8.45 2.01 2.30
C PRO A 90 7.00 1.58 2.51
N LEU A 91 6.68 0.38 2.03
CA LEU A 91 5.41 -0.27 2.34
C LEU A 91 5.43 -0.63 3.83
N GLN A 92 4.41 -0.24 4.56
CA GLN A 92 4.28 -0.60 5.98
C GLN A 92 3.34 -1.78 6.10
N ILE A 93 3.75 -2.83 6.80
CA ILE A 93 2.89 -3.98 7.05
C ILE A 93 2.57 -4.04 8.53
N THR A 94 1.30 -4.29 8.83
CA THR A 94 0.82 -4.54 10.17
C THR A 94 -0.01 -5.83 10.16
N ASP A 95 0.29 -6.74 11.08
CA ASP A 95 -0.47 -7.96 11.27
C ASP A 95 -1.34 -7.82 12.52
N ALA A 96 -2.65 -7.90 12.35
CA ALA A 96 -3.61 -7.80 13.45
C ALA A 96 -4.73 -8.83 13.28
N ALA A 97 -4.96 -9.66 14.31
CA ALA A 97 -6.01 -10.68 14.31
C ALA A 97 -5.97 -11.62 13.08
N GLY A 98 -4.78 -11.98 12.61
CA GLY A 98 -4.59 -12.83 11.43
C GLY A 98 -4.85 -12.13 10.10
N ILE A 99 -4.96 -10.81 10.09
CA ILE A 99 -5.13 -9.98 8.90
C ILE A 99 -3.85 -9.16 8.71
N ALA A 100 -3.15 -9.41 7.61
CA ALA A 100 -2.05 -8.57 7.15
C ALA A 100 -2.63 -7.32 6.45
N THR A 101 -2.20 -6.14 6.89
CA THR A 101 -2.57 -4.86 6.30
C THR A 101 -1.32 -4.18 5.77
N VAL A 102 -1.27 -3.96 4.45
CA VAL A 102 -0.21 -3.21 3.80
C VAL A 102 -0.68 -1.76 3.60
N THR A 103 0.05 -0.81 4.16
CA THR A 103 -0.15 0.63 3.99
C THR A 103 0.86 1.15 2.98
N ILE A 104 0.36 1.92 2.01
CA ILE A 104 1.12 2.43 0.87
C ILE A 104 1.07 3.95 0.92
N PHE A 105 2.23 4.58 0.86
CA PHE A 105 2.36 6.02 0.75
C PHE A 105 2.85 6.36 -0.65
N GLY A 106 2.15 7.25 -1.33
CA GLY A 106 2.48 7.61 -2.71
C GLY A 106 1.88 8.93 -3.16
N LYS A 107 2.28 9.35 -4.35
CA LYS A 107 1.76 10.51 -5.06
C LYS A 107 0.95 10.07 -6.26
N GLU A 108 -0.23 10.67 -6.40
CA GLU A 108 -1.07 10.51 -7.57
C GLU A 108 -0.74 11.61 -8.57
N TYR A 109 -0.51 11.23 -9.82
CA TYR A 109 -0.28 12.18 -10.91
C TYR A 109 -1.44 12.07 -11.88
N LEU A 110 -2.25 13.12 -11.95
CA LEU A 110 -3.30 13.24 -12.94
C LEU A 110 -2.71 13.84 -14.21
N ASP A 111 -2.56 13.01 -15.24
CA ASP A 111 -2.01 13.37 -16.54
C ASP A 111 -0.65 14.10 -16.51
N GLY A 112 0.19 13.74 -15.54
CA GLY A 112 1.52 14.33 -15.33
C GLY A 112 1.54 15.54 -14.39
N VAL A 113 0.39 15.98 -13.88
CA VAL A 113 0.29 17.00 -12.83
C VAL A 113 0.11 16.31 -11.47
N SER A 114 0.91 16.68 -10.47
CA SER A 114 0.72 16.18 -9.10
C SER A 114 -0.60 16.70 -8.54
N PHE A 115 -1.41 15.80 -7.99
CA PHE A 115 -2.68 16.12 -7.33
C PHE A 115 -2.59 15.87 -5.83
#